data_AF-A0A4Q6I8Q0-F1
#
_entry.id   AF-A0A4Q6I8Q0-F1
#
_cell.length_a   1.000
_cell.length_b   1.000
_cell.length_c   1.000
_cell.angle_alpha   90.00
_cell.angle_beta   90.00
_cell.angle_gamma   90.00
#
_symmetry.space_group_name_H-M   'P 1'
#
loop_
_entity.id
_entity.type
_entity.pdbx_description
1 polymer ?
#
loop_
_entity_poly.entity_id
_entity_poly.type
_entity_poly.pdbx_seq_one_letter_code
_entity_poly.pdbx_strand_id
1 'polypeptide(L)' 'MTVYITARGDRYHADPECGHITGPQNTARTMGWTVHPAQEVSLSEAQERGKTEPCPTCGPAGT' A
#
# COMPACT_ATOMS: atom_id res chain seq x y z
N MET A 1 13.60 7.08 -2.02
CA MET A 1 12.30 6.84 -2.66
C MET A 1 11.30 6.57 -1.55
N THR A 2 10.29 7.44 -1.43
CA THR A 2 9.20 7.25 -0.47
C THR A 2 8.09 6.44 -1.13
N VAL A 3 7.53 5.48 -0.40
CA VAL A 3 6.44 4.62 -0.85
C VAL A 3 5.40 4.46 0.25
N TYR A 4 4.21 4.03 -0.13
CA TYR A 4 3.10 3.77 0.78
C TYR A 4 2.89 2.28 0.93
N ILE A 5 2.75 1.81 2.17
CA ILE A 5 2.49 0.41 2.47
C ILE A 5 1.22 0.27 3.30
N THR A 6 0.47 -0.81 3.04
CA THR A 6 -0.65 -1.23 3.91
C THR A 6 -0.21 -2.35 4.83
N ALA A 7 -0.91 -2.56 5.95
CA ALA A 7 -0.62 -3.66 6.88
C ALA A 7 -0.66 -5.05 6.20
N ARG A 8 -1.48 -5.22 5.17
CA ARG A 8 -1.71 -6.49 4.46
C ARG A 8 -1.00 -6.52 3.10
N GLY A 9 -0.60 -7.72 2.63
CA GLY A 9 -0.02 -8.00 1.30
C GLY A 9 1.49 -7.78 1.19
N ASP A 10 2.07 -8.05 0.03
CA ASP A 10 3.53 -7.93 -0.22
C ASP A 10 3.88 -6.68 -1.05
N ARG A 11 2.88 -5.81 -1.26
CA ARG A 11 2.97 -4.70 -2.21
C ARG A 11 3.26 -3.35 -1.55
N TYR A 12 4.12 -2.55 -2.20
CA TYR A 12 4.28 -1.13 -1.95
C TYR A 12 3.68 -0.29 -3.09
N HIS A 13 3.23 0.92 -2.77
CA HIS A 13 2.49 1.80 -3.66
C HIS A 13 3.24 3.12 -3.83
N ALA A 14 3.21 3.74 -5.00
CA ALA A 14 3.71 5.11 -5.17
C ALA A 14 2.67 6.18 -4.82
N ASP A 15 1.40 5.79 -4.68
CA ASP A 15 0.28 6.68 -4.41
C ASP A 15 -0.63 6.11 -3.30
N PRO A 16 -1.01 6.89 -2.27
CA PRO A 16 -1.83 6.41 -1.16
C PRO A 16 -3.32 6.31 -1.52
N GLU A 17 -3.75 6.96 -2.60
CA GLU A 17 -5.13 6.96 -3.08
C GLU A 17 -5.40 5.84 -4.10
N CYS A 18 -4.39 5.00 -4.38
CA CYS A 18 -4.50 3.83 -5.24
C CYS A 18 -5.77 3.02 -4.95
N GLY A 19 -6.52 2.65 -6.00
CA GLY A 19 -7.73 1.83 -5.87
C GLY A 19 -7.52 0.49 -5.14
N HIS A 20 -6.30 -0.06 -5.19
CA HIS A 20 -5.92 -1.27 -4.44
C HIS A 20 -5.72 -1.02 -2.93
N ILE A 21 -5.56 0.23 -2.50
CA ILE A 21 -5.59 0.65 -1.09
C ILE A 21 -7.02 1.05 -0.73
N THR A 22 -7.59 2.03 -1.43
CA THR A 22 -8.85 2.68 -1.07
C THR A 22 -10.06 1.76 -1.22
N GLY A 23 -10.05 0.82 -2.19
CA GLY A 23 -11.11 -0.17 -2.38
C GLY A 23 -11.30 -1.07 -1.15
N PRO A 24 -10.27 -1.84 -0.73
CA PRO A 24 -10.33 -2.64 0.49
C PRO A 24 -10.65 -1.83 1.74
N GLN A 25 -10.11 -0.61 1.86
CA GLN A 25 -10.41 0.30 2.96
C GLN A 25 -11.90 0.70 2.99
N ASN A 26 -12.49 1.03 1.85
CA ASN A 26 -13.91 1.35 1.77
C ASN A 26 -14.79 0.15 2.14
N THR A 27 -14.44 -1.06 1.68
CA THR A 27 -15.14 -2.29 2.09
C THR A 27 -15.04 -2.50 3.60
N ALA A 28 -13.85 -2.34 4.18
CA ALA A 28 -13.65 -2.47 5.63
C ALA A 28 -14.45 -1.44 6.43
N ARG A 29 -14.54 -0.18 5.96
CA ARG A 29 -15.39 0.87 6.55
C ARG A 29 -16.86 0.47 6.53
N THR A 30 -17.36 -0.04 5.40
CA THR A 30 -18.75 -0.50 5.27
C THR A 30 -19.06 -1.69 6.20
N MET A 31 -18.07 -2.53 6.48
CA MET A 31 -18.18 -3.64 7.43
C MET A 31 -18.05 -3.20 8.91
N GLY A 32 -17.82 -1.91 9.19
CA GLY A 32 -17.61 -1.41 10.54
C GLY A 32 -16.25 -1.77 11.14
N TRP A 33 -15.27 -2.15 10.32
CA TRP A 33 -13.91 -2.46 10.78
C TRP A 33 -13.06 -1.19 10.90
N THR A 34 -12.13 -1.21 11.84
CA THR A 34 -11.12 -0.15 11.97
C THR A 34 -10.20 -0.18 10.75
N VAL A 35 -10.12 0.95 10.05
CA VAL A 35 -9.24 1.13 8.91
C VAL A 35 -8.04 1.96 9.31
N HIS A 36 -6.85 1.38 9.11
CA HIS A 36 -5.60 2.08 9.26
C HIS A 36 -5.19 2.71 7.92
N PRO A 37 -4.75 3.98 7.91
CA PRO A 37 -4.26 4.62 6.69
C PRO A 37 -3.00 3.92 6.18
N ALA A 38 -2.69 4.12 4.90
CA ALA A 38 -1.42 3.66 4.35
C ALA A 38 -0.27 4.39 5.08
N GLN A 39 0.81 3.66 5.36
CA GLN A 39 1.98 4.21 6.02
C GLN A 39 2.98 4.68 4.97
N GLU A 40 3.38 5.94 5.08
CA GLU A 40 4.47 6.49 4.30
C GLU A 40 5.80 6.03 4.89
N VAL A 41 6.59 5.29 4.12
CA VAL A 41 7.89 4.74 4.53
C VAL A 41 8.90 4.84 3.39
N SER A 42 10.17 4.63 3.71
CA SER A 42 11.21 4.46 2.69
C SER A 42 11.07 3.13 1.97
N LEU A 43 11.46 3.04 0.70
CA LEU A 43 11.45 1.77 -0.06
C LEU A 43 12.25 0.67 0.66
N SER A 44 13.40 1.00 1.26
CA SER A 44 14.19 0.05 2.05
C SER A 44 13.42 -0.49 3.25
N GLU A 45 12.75 0.40 4.00
CA GLU A 45 11.92 -0.01 5.14
C GLU A 45 10.70 -0.83 4.72
N ALA A 46 10.09 -0.51 3.57
CA ALA A 46 9.03 -1.31 2.98
C ALA A 46 9.52 -2.74 2.69
N GLN A 47 10.70 -2.88 2.09
CA GLN A 47 11.33 -4.18 1.80
C GLN A 47 11.69 -4.95 3.08
N GLU A 48 12.24 -4.27 4.09
CA GLU A 48 12.50 -4.87 5.42
C GLU A 48 11.22 -5.37 6.09
N ARG A 49 10.08 -4.72 5.82
CA ARG A 49 8.74 -5.14 6.27
C ARG A 49 8.09 -6.19 5.35
N GLY A 50 8.82 -6.75 4.39
CA GLY A 50 8.33 -7.79 3.47
C GLY A 50 7.49 -7.26 2.31
N LYS A 51 7.44 -5.94 2.08
CA LYS A 51 6.78 -5.34 0.91
C LYS A 51 7.79 -5.26 -0.23
N THR A 52 7.98 -6.36 -0.95
CA THR A 52 9.00 -6.49 -1.99
C THR A 52 8.48 -6.24 -3.40
N GLU A 53 7.15 -6.27 -3.60
CA GLU A 53 6.55 -6.12 -4.92
C GLU A 53 5.97 -4.70 -5.12
N PRO A 54 6.21 -4.04 -6.27
CA PRO A 54 5.47 -2.83 -6.59
C PRO A 54 4.00 -3.16 -6.87
N CYS A 55 3.09 -2.26 -6.52
CA CYS A 55 1.72 -2.35 -6.99
C CYS A 55 1.69 -2.34 -8.53
N PRO A 56 1.00 -3.27 -9.21
CA PRO A 56 0.98 -3.30 -10.67
C PRO A 56 0.26 -2.09 -11.30
N THR A 57 -0.52 -1.35 -10.50
CA THR A 57 -1.31 -0.20 -10.97
C THR A 57 -0.61 1.13 -10.72
N CYS A 58 -0.03 1.30 -9.53
CA CYS A 58 0.55 2.57 -9.09
C CYS A 58 1.98 2.43 -8.57
N GLY A 59 2.57 1.23 -8.58
CA GLY A 59 3.99 1.07 -8.32
C GLY A 59 4.77 1.60 -9.53
N PRO A 60 6.04 2.01 -9.35
CA PRO A 60 6.87 2.35 -10.48
C PRO A 60 6.93 1.12 -11.39
N ALA A 61 6.29 1.21 -12.56
CA ALA A 61 6.43 0.19 -13.59
C ALA A 61 7.93 0.06 -13.84
N GLY A 62 8.46 -1.16 -13.74
CA GLY A 62 9.86 -1.42 -14.02
C GLY A 62 10.22 -0.76 -15.35
N THR A 63 11.10 0.24 -15.28
CA THR A 63 11.85 0.73 -16.42
C THR A 63 12.76 -0.36 -16.93
#